data_AF-A0A968LB35-F1
#
_entry.id   AF-A0A968LB35-F1
#
_cell.length_a   1.000
_cell.length_b   1.000
_cell.length_c   1.000
_cell.angle_alpha   90.00
_cell.angle_beta   90.00
_cell.angle_gamma   90.00
#
_symmetry.space_group_name_H-M   'P 1'
#
loop_
_entity.id
_entity.type
_entity.pdbx_description
1 polymer ?
#
loop_
_entity_poly.entity_id
_entity_poly.type
_entity_poly.pdbx_seq_one_letter_code
_entity_poly.pdbx_strand_id
1 'polypeptide(L)'
;MTEKWFDDMPDEGEKIYMEALAIVKAGLAKGLDFESACALVNIKDKALQDTVLDDVLKVIIAEEHFANNVPLEQVSRRLNLPIERMERARKEMFEDIEESAVDSFYKNTDHGTEH
;
A
#
# COMPACT_ATOMS: atom_id res chain seq x y z
N MET A 1 -3.47 -35.85 -12.42
CA MET A 1 -2.49 -34.90 -11.88
C MET A 1 -2.72 -33.60 -12.61
N THR A 2 -3.54 -32.73 -12.04
CA THR A 2 -3.86 -31.42 -12.61
C THR A 2 -2.81 -30.41 -12.14
N GLU A 3 -2.27 -29.68 -13.10
CA GLU A 3 -1.04 -28.89 -13.01
C GLU A 3 -1.06 -27.82 -11.91
N LYS A 4 -0.06 -27.88 -11.02
CA LYS A 4 0.28 -26.94 -9.95
C LYS A 4 0.90 -25.61 -10.48
N TRP A 5 0.44 -25.13 -11.63
CA TRP A 5 1.07 -24.03 -12.39
C TRP A 5 0.25 -22.73 -12.36
N PHE A 6 -0.94 -22.75 -11.75
CA PHE A 6 -1.81 -21.57 -11.60
C PHE A 6 -1.55 -20.77 -10.31
N ASP A 7 -0.78 -21.30 -9.37
CA ASP A 7 -0.58 -20.71 -8.03
C ASP A 7 0.47 -19.58 -8.01
N ASP A 8 1.35 -19.53 -9.02
CA ASP A 8 2.47 -18.57 -9.10
C ASP A 8 2.19 -17.39 -10.06
N MET A 9 1.01 -17.31 -10.68
CA MET A 9 0.66 -16.13 -11.50
C MET A 9 0.13 -15.03 -10.58
N PRO A 10 0.77 -13.84 -10.55
CA PRO A 10 0.25 -12.73 -9.76
C PRO A 10 -1.19 -12.44 -10.19
N ASP A 11 -2.05 -12.29 -9.19
CA ASP A 11 -3.46 -12.01 -9.44
C ASP A 11 -3.59 -10.69 -10.23
N GLU A 12 -4.71 -10.49 -10.92
CA GLU A 12 -4.92 -9.30 -11.74
C GLU A 12 -4.83 -8.01 -10.92
N GLY A 13 -5.22 -8.05 -9.64
CA GLY A 13 -5.10 -6.94 -8.70
C GLY A 13 -3.66 -6.62 -8.34
N GLU A 14 -2.84 -7.64 -8.07
CA GLU A 14 -1.41 -7.51 -7.78
C GLU A 14 -0.67 -6.88 -8.95
N LYS A 15 -1.00 -7.26 -10.19
CA LYS A 15 -0.43 -6.63 -11.39
C LYS A 15 -0.78 -5.15 -11.47
N ILE A 16 -2.05 -4.80 -11.27
CA ILE A 16 -2.52 -3.40 -11.28
C ILE A 16 -1.80 -2.59 -10.21
N TYR A 17 -1.70 -3.15 -9.00
CA TYR A 17 -1.01 -2.54 -7.87
C TYR A 17 0.48 -2.30 -8.16
N MET A 18 1.19 -3.34 -8.62
CA MET A 18 2.62 -3.26 -8.93
C MET A 18 2.91 -2.25 -10.06
N GLU A 19 2.04 -2.19 -11.07
CA GLU A 19 2.15 -1.21 -12.15
C GLU A 19 1.93 0.21 -11.62
N ALA A 20 0.89 0.44 -10.81
CA ALA A 20 0.62 1.74 -10.21
C ALA A 20 1.79 2.21 -9.32
N LEU A 21 2.32 1.32 -8.48
CA LEU A 21 3.47 1.59 -7.63
C LEU A 21 4.70 1.98 -8.47
N ALA A 22 4.99 1.24 -9.54
CA ALA A 22 6.10 1.52 -10.44
C ALA A 22 5.95 2.88 -11.13
N ILE A 23 4.75 3.21 -11.62
CA ILE A 23 4.45 4.50 -12.26
C ILE A 23 4.66 5.65 -11.27
N VAL A 24 4.09 5.55 -10.07
CA VAL A 24 4.18 6.61 -9.06
C VAL A 24 5.63 6.83 -8.63
N LYS A 25 6.37 5.76 -8.30
CA LYS A 25 7.80 5.86 -7.94
C LYS A 25 8.63 6.46 -9.08
N ALA A 26 8.37 6.09 -10.33
CA ALA A 26 9.06 6.66 -11.48
C ALA A 26 8.75 8.15 -11.67
N GLY A 27 7.52 8.58 -11.38
CA GLY A 27 7.13 9.99 -11.38
C GLY A 27 7.87 10.78 -10.31
N LEU A 28 7.89 10.28 -9.07
CA LEU A 28 8.61 10.90 -7.95
C LEU A 28 10.12 11.01 -8.23
N ALA A 29 10.72 9.96 -8.80
CA ALA A 29 12.14 9.97 -9.19
C ALA A 29 12.47 11.02 -10.28
N LYS A 30 11.47 11.46 -11.05
CA LYS A 30 11.58 12.54 -12.05
C LYS A 30 11.28 13.93 -11.47
N GLY A 31 11.01 14.03 -10.17
CA GLY A 31 10.71 15.28 -9.47
C GLY A 31 9.25 15.71 -9.57
N LEU A 32 8.33 14.83 -9.97
CA LEU A 32 6.90 15.09 -9.81
C LEU A 32 6.51 15.01 -8.34
N ASP A 33 5.47 15.75 -7.96
CA ASP A 33 4.79 15.51 -6.69
C ASP A 33 3.87 14.29 -6.75
N PHE A 34 3.39 13.85 -5.59
CA PHE A 34 2.59 12.63 -5.47
C PHE A 34 1.32 12.68 -6.33
N GLU A 35 0.57 13.78 -6.27
CA GLU A 35 -0.67 13.95 -7.04
C GLU A 35 -0.40 13.90 -8.56
N SER A 36 0.64 14.58 -9.03
CA SER A 36 1.03 14.54 -10.44
C SER A 36 1.48 13.15 -10.88
N ALA A 37 2.16 12.41 -10.01
CA ALA A 37 2.57 11.03 -10.28
C ALA A 37 1.35 10.07 -10.31
N CYS A 38 0.40 10.23 -9.39
CA CYS A 38 -0.86 9.49 -9.36
C CYS A 38 -1.71 9.72 -10.62
N ALA A 39 -1.69 10.94 -11.18
CA ALA A 39 -2.42 11.28 -12.40
C ALA A 39 -1.94 10.49 -13.64
N LEU A 40 -0.73 9.89 -13.59
CA LEU A 40 -0.22 9.01 -14.65
C LEU A 40 -0.78 7.59 -14.58
N VAL A 41 -1.38 7.21 -13.45
CA VAL A 41 -1.99 5.89 -13.26
C VAL A 41 -3.37 5.86 -13.92
N ASN A 42 -3.55 4.94 -14.87
CA ASN A 42 -4.77 4.81 -15.65
C ASN A 42 -5.53 3.53 -15.32
N ILE A 43 -6.24 3.54 -14.20
CA ILE A 43 -7.15 2.45 -13.80
C ILE A 43 -8.58 2.87 -14.15
N LYS A 44 -9.33 1.98 -14.81
CA LYS A 44 -10.69 2.29 -15.31
C LYS A 44 -11.69 2.47 -14.17
N ASP A 45 -11.60 1.61 -13.17
CA ASP A 45 -12.44 1.69 -11.98
C ASP A 45 -11.85 2.71 -11.01
N LYS A 46 -12.61 3.76 -10.70
CA LYS A 46 -12.16 4.86 -9.85
C LYS A 46 -12.09 4.47 -8.38
N ALA A 47 -12.99 3.63 -7.89
CA ALA A 47 -12.91 3.14 -6.52
C ALA A 47 -11.66 2.29 -6.35
N LEU A 48 -11.39 1.39 -7.31
CA LEU A 48 -10.15 0.60 -7.30
C LEU A 48 -8.90 1.48 -7.42
N GLN A 49 -8.94 2.50 -8.28
CA GLN A 49 -7.83 3.45 -8.42
C GLN A 49 -7.53 4.13 -7.09
N ASP A 50 -8.54 4.64 -6.40
CA ASP A 50 -8.36 5.35 -5.15
C ASP A 50 -7.79 4.42 -4.06
N THR A 51 -8.29 3.19 -3.94
CA THR A 51 -7.75 2.17 -3.02
C THR A 51 -6.28 1.87 -3.33
N VAL A 52 -5.94 1.60 -4.59
CA VAL A 52 -4.56 1.28 -4.99
C VAL A 52 -3.62 2.45 -4.72
N LEU A 53 -4.04 3.68 -5.01
CA LEU A 53 -3.22 4.86 -4.79
C LEU A 53 -3.01 5.18 -3.31
N ASP A 54 -3.99 4.86 -2.45
CA ASP A 54 -3.84 4.98 -1.01
C ASP A 54 -2.81 3.97 -0.47
N ASP A 55 -2.88 2.71 -0.90
CA ASP A 55 -1.88 1.69 -0.54
C ASP A 55 -0.48 2.04 -1.05
N VAL A 56 -0.37 2.60 -2.26
CA VAL A 56 0.89 3.10 -2.79
C VAL A 56 1.48 4.20 -1.90
N LEU A 57 0.66 5.12 -1.37
CA LEU A 57 1.11 6.13 -0.41
C LEU A 57 1.65 5.48 0.86
N LYS A 58 0.93 4.50 1.41
CA LYS A 58 1.34 3.75 2.62
C LYS A 58 2.69 3.06 2.40
N VAL A 59 2.93 2.44 1.25
CA VAL A 59 4.23 1.83 0.92
C VAL A 59 5.35 2.86 0.82
N ILE A 60 5.10 4.02 0.21
CA ILE A 60 6.11 5.09 0.17
C ILE A 60 6.44 5.59 1.58
N ILE A 61 5.44 5.70 2.47
CA ILE A 61 5.67 6.03 3.87
C ILE A 61 6.48 4.92 4.57
N ALA A 62 6.14 3.65 4.35
CA ALA A 62 6.88 2.49 4.86
C ALA A 62 8.37 2.55 4.49
N GLU A 63 8.65 2.79 3.21
CA GLU A 63 10.02 2.85 2.70
C GLU A 63 10.78 4.09 3.19
N GLU A 64 10.19 5.28 3.05
CA GLU A 64 10.91 6.52 3.36
C GLU A 64 10.98 6.80 4.86
N HIS A 65 9.85 6.70 5.55
CA HIS A 65 9.78 7.06 6.96
C HIS A 65 10.36 5.96 7.85
N PHE A 66 9.90 4.72 7.67
CA PHE A 66 10.25 3.64 8.58
C PHE A 66 11.55 2.93 8.19
N ALA A 67 11.74 2.59 6.90
CA ALA A 67 12.97 1.90 6.47
C ALA A 67 14.16 2.87 6.35
N ASN A 68 13.96 4.04 5.73
CA ASN A 68 15.02 5.03 5.51
C ASN A 68 15.18 6.06 6.65
N ASN A 69 14.36 5.99 7.71
CA ASN A 69 14.40 6.88 8.88
C ASN A 69 14.27 8.38 8.53
N VAL A 70 13.54 8.71 7.45
CA VAL A 70 13.28 10.10 7.07
C VAL A 70 12.10 10.64 7.91
N PRO A 71 12.20 11.80 8.56
CA PRO A 71 11.07 12.37 9.31
C PRO A 71 9.84 12.55 8.42
N LEU A 72 8.64 12.23 8.94
CA LEU A 72 7.40 12.23 8.17
C LEU A 72 7.11 13.61 7.54
N GLU A 73 7.48 14.70 8.23
CA GLU A 73 7.37 16.06 7.73
C GLU A 73 8.28 16.32 6.51
N GLN A 74 9.45 15.68 6.44
CA GLN A 74 10.31 15.78 5.27
C GLN A 74 9.75 14.97 4.10
N VAL A 75 9.16 13.80 4.36
CA VAL A 75 8.45 13.02 3.34
C VAL A 75 7.26 13.80 2.79
N SER A 76 6.43 14.38 3.67
CA SER A 76 5.31 15.29 3.33
C SER A 76 5.74 16.39 2.37
N ARG A 77 6.85 17.09 2.66
CA ARG A 77 7.37 18.17 1.81
C ARG A 77 7.84 17.66 0.45
N ARG A 78 8.50 16.50 0.39
CA ARG A 78 8.97 15.90 -0.86
C ARG A 78 7.81 15.45 -1.74
N LEU A 79 6.75 14.91 -1.14
CA LEU A 79 5.55 14.47 -1.84
C LEU A 79 4.57 15.61 -2.16
N ASN A 80 4.82 16.82 -1.64
CA ASN A 80 3.92 17.98 -1.71
C ASN A 80 2.51 17.67 -1.15
N LEU A 81 2.45 16.88 -0.07
CA LEU A 81 1.20 16.49 0.58
C LEU A 81 1.06 17.17 1.95
N PRO A 82 -0.17 17.56 2.36
CA PRO A 82 -0.43 18.03 3.71
C PRO A 82 0.00 16.99 4.75
N ILE A 83 0.60 17.44 5.86
CA ILE A 83 1.07 16.53 6.92
C ILE A 83 -0.08 15.72 7.52
N GLU A 84 -1.29 16.28 7.55
CA GLU A 84 -2.50 15.62 8.03
C GLU A 84 -2.87 14.39 7.20
N ARG A 85 -2.62 14.42 5.88
CA ARG A 85 -2.83 13.27 5.01
C ARG A 85 -1.81 12.17 5.28
N MET A 86 -0.55 12.55 5.51
CA MET A 86 0.52 11.61 5.83
C MET A 86 0.28 10.93 7.18
N GLU A 87 -0.16 11.71 8.17
CA GLU A 87 -0.53 11.22 9.50
C GLU A 87 -1.73 10.26 9.44
N ARG A 88 -2.74 10.55 8.63
CA ARG A 88 -3.87 9.65 8.41
C ARG A 88 -3.42 8.32 7.77
N ALA A 89 -2.67 8.37 6.68
CA ALA A 89 -2.16 7.15 6.02
C ALA A 89 -1.29 6.32 6.98
N ARG A 90 -0.44 6.97 7.79
CA ARG A 90 0.36 6.30 8.83
C ARG A 90 -0.53 5.63 9.88
N LYS A 91 -1.61 6.30 10.31
CA LYS A 91 -2.56 5.75 11.29
C LYS A 91 -3.27 4.51 10.75
N GLU A 92 -3.78 4.59 9.51
CA GLU A 92 -4.44 3.48 8.83
C GLU A 92 -3.49 2.28 8.71
N MET A 93 -2.20 2.48 8.41
CA MET A 93 -1.21 1.39 8.41
C MET A 93 -1.11 0.66 9.76
N PHE A 94 -1.20 1.37 10.88
CA PHE A 94 -1.17 0.74 12.21
C PHE A 94 -2.46 0.01 12.52
N GLU A 95 -3.61 0.56 12.12
CA GLU A 95 -4.91 -0.07 12.26
C GLU A 95 -4.97 -1.38 11.44
N ASP A 96 -4.48 -1.37 10.20
CA ASP A 96 -4.40 -2.56 9.33
C ASP A 96 -3.57 -3.70 9.99
N ILE A 97 -2.49 -3.34 10.70
CA ILE A 97 -1.63 -4.29 11.43
C ILE A 97 -2.35 -4.83 12.68
N GLU A 98 -3.02 -3.96 13.43
CA GLU A 98 -3.78 -4.35 14.62
C GLU A 98 -4.91 -5.32 14.26
N GLU A 99 -5.69 -5.02 13.23
CA GLU A 99 -6.75 -5.90 12.72
C GLU A 99 -6.20 -7.26 12.29
N SER A 100 -5.09 -7.27 11.54
CA SER A 100 -4.43 -8.51 11.10
C SER A 100 -3.94 -9.36 12.28
N ALA A 101 -3.46 -8.74 13.36
CA ALA A 101 -3.01 -9.45 14.56
C ALA A 101 -4.19 -10.05 15.35
N VAL A 102 -5.28 -9.30 15.46
CA VAL A 102 -6.52 -9.75 16.11
C VAL A 102 -7.14 -10.93 15.35
N ASP A 103 -7.27 -10.82 14.02
CA ASP A 103 -7.78 -11.89 13.17
C ASP A 103 -6.94 -13.17 13.26
N SER A 104 -5.62 -13.02 13.30
CA SER A 104 -4.68 -14.13 13.47
C SER A 104 -4.83 -14.80 14.84
N PHE A 105 -5.10 -14.02 15.90
CA PHE A 105 -5.35 -14.57 17.23
C PHE A 105 -6.65 -15.39 17.26
N TYR A 106 -7.75 -14.86 16.73
CA TYR A 106 -9.04 -15.56 16.72
C TYR A 106 -9.00 -16.84 15.87
N LYS A 107 -8.37 -16.82 14.69
CA LYS A 107 -8.17 -18.01 13.85
C LYS A 107 -7.38 -19.12 14.55
N ASN A 108 -6.41 -18.74 15.41
CA ASN A 108 -5.63 -19.71 16.18
C ASN A 108 -6.38 -20.25 17.40
N THR A 109 -7.33 -19.51 17.96
CA THR A 109 -8.14 -19.97 19.11
C THR A 109 -9.36 -20.81 18.74
N ASP A 110 -9.88 -20.70 17.51
CA ASP A 110 -11.08 -21.45 17.06
C ASP A 110 -10.76 -22.91 16.68
N HIS A 111 -9.48 -23.29 16.53
CA HIS A 111 -9.03 -24.68 16.35
C HIS A 111 -8.78 -25.44 17.67
N GLY A 112 -9.36 -24.98 18.79
CA GLY A 112 -9.03 -25.43 20.15
C GLY A 112 -10.12 -26.14 20.94
N THR A 113 -11.26 -26.52 20.35
CA THR A 113 -12.31 -27.30 21.06
C THR A 113 -12.95 -28.37 20.20
N GLU A 114 -12.22 -29.45 19.95
CA GLU A 114 -12.84 -30.77 19.75
C GLU A 114 -12.11 -31.76 20.68
N HIS A 115 -12.73 -32.04 21.83
CA HIS A 115 -12.33 -33.08 22.77
C HIS A 115 -13.57 -33.89 23.17
#